data_AF-A0AAV5QRL9-F1
#
_entry.id   AF-A0AAV5QRL9-F1
#
_cell.length_a   1.000
_cell.length_b   1.000
_cell.length_c   1.000
_cell.angle_alpha   90.00
_cell.angle_beta   90.00
_cell.angle_gamma   90.00
#
_symmetry.space_group_name_H-M   'P 1'
#
loop_
_entity.id
_entity.type
_entity.pdbx_description
1 polymer ?
#
loop_
_entity_poly.entity_id
_entity_poly.type
_entity_poly.pdbx_seq_one_letter_code
_entity_poly.pdbx_strand_id
1 'polypeptide(L)'
;MNTLPNPAELRDRNVRHTDFDALSSRLASIKKGYLSDRYVEMFVEGIKTNLLRIQGRSGSNLSLKRAIRGNFSEQSLHSKFPIINRGTYLRTVAIDTIVSKFVDANQRNNSHCQIISIGAGSDTRAFKWLKSNDQLTYVEADFLDSTKLKASVIVGNQQLSSVVSLTPEQIEQELSESSGELHGKNYHLVPLDLRQIDDIKNFLSSSSCIDPQAPTLIISECVLCYIDSQVTYDIMRVFKSCLQRAAVVLYEPIGLNDSFGKVMVSNLKQRGISLPTLQSFPTIESQQARLMDVVSTDDDKKVTTEHRVFVSDMNFVYDNWVSTTESARISRLELLDELEEWILLSKHYCLAIGTWWPTNIDEPFQEDIAALKWQLC
;
A
#
# COMPACT_ATOMS: atom_id res chain seq x y z
N MET A 1 15.06 -34.48 -11.69
CA MET A 1 13.72 -34.21 -12.23
C MET A 1 13.33 -32.81 -11.78
N ASN A 2 13.23 -31.84 -12.69
CA ASN A 2 12.69 -30.52 -12.35
C ASN A 2 11.17 -30.67 -12.26
N THR A 3 10.66 -30.80 -11.04
CA THR A 3 9.23 -30.72 -10.78
C THR A 3 8.75 -29.32 -11.18
N LEU A 4 7.69 -29.25 -11.99
CA LEU A 4 7.05 -27.98 -12.32
C LEU A 4 6.62 -27.30 -11.00
N PRO A 5 6.80 -25.97 -10.86
CA PRO A 5 6.44 -25.27 -9.64
C PRO A 5 4.95 -25.42 -9.34
N ASN A 6 4.60 -25.52 -8.05
CA ASN A 6 3.22 -25.60 -7.59
C ASN A 6 2.42 -24.40 -8.15
N PRO A 7 1.24 -24.60 -8.75
CA PRO A 7 0.42 -23.50 -9.27
C PRO A 7 0.14 -22.37 -8.25
N ALA A 8 0.00 -22.72 -6.96
CA ALA A 8 -0.18 -21.72 -5.90
C ALA A 8 1.08 -20.87 -5.70
N GLU A 9 2.26 -21.48 -5.66
CA GLU A 9 3.55 -20.78 -5.56
C GLU A 9 3.80 -19.89 -6.78
N LEU A 10 3.41 -20.36 -7.98
CA LEU A 10 3.50 -19.57 -9.20
C LEU A 10 2.60 -18.33 -9.16
N ARG A 11 1.36 -18.49 -8.70
CA ARG A 11 0.42 -17.38 -8.51
C ARG A 11 0.97 -16.37 -7.51
N ASP A 12 1.42 -16.84 -6.34
CA ASP A 12 1.95 -15.97 -5.29
C ASP A 12 3.21 -15.23 -5.77
N ARG A 13 4.07 -15.88 -6.55
CA ARG A 13 5.22 -15.23 -7.18
C ARG A 13 4.80 -14.14 -8.17
N ASN A 14 3.78 -14.39 -8.99
CA ASN A 14 3.26 -13.39 -9.92
C ASN A 14 2.67 -12.18 -9.18
N VAL A 15 1.98 -12.42 -8.06
CA VAL A 15 1.50 -11.35 -7.17
C VAL A 15 2.67 -10.58 -6.58
N ARG A 16 3.69 -11.22 -6.00
CA ARG A 16 4.87 -10.51 -5.48
C ARG A 16 5.58 -9.68 -6.55
N HIS A 17 5.61 -10.14 -7.79
CA HIS A 17 6.26 -9.41 -8.88
C HIS A 17 5.52 -8.13 -9.30
N THR A 18 4.24 -7.94 -8.93
CA THR A 18 3.54 -6.68 -9.23
C THR A 18 4.10 -5.51 -8.43
N ASP A 19 4.79 -5.78 -7.31
CA ASP A 19 5.55 -4.77 -6.56
C ASP A 19 6.61 -4.09 -7.44
N PHE A 20 7.30 -4.84 -8.32
CA PHE A 20 8.26 -4.23 -9.24
C PHE A 20 7.60 -3.32 -10.29
N ASP A 21 6.36 -3.60 -10.70
CA ASP A 21 5.60 -2.71 -11.57
C ASP A 21 5.24 -1.41 -10.82
N ALA A 22 4.85 -1.52 -9.55
CA ALA A 22 4.53 -0.38 -8.69
C ALA A 22 5.78 0.48 -8.42
N LEU A 23 6.88 -0.14 -7.99
CA LEU A 23 8.16 0.52 -7.71
C LEU A 23 8.74 1.18 -8.97
N SER A 24 8.69 0.52 -10.14
CA SER A 24 9.17 1.12 -11.39
C SER A 24 8.34 2.33 -11.81
N SER A 25 7.02 2.29 -11.61
CA SER A 25 6.13 3.42 -11.91
C SER A 25 6.38 4.58 -10.95
N ARG A 26 6.65 4.30 -9.66
CA ARG A 26 7.05 5.31 -8.67
C ARG A 26 8.39 5.96 -9.02
N LEU A 27 9.41 5.15 -9.36
CA LEU A 27 10.72 5.65 -9.79
C LEU A 27 10.62 6.51 -11.06
N ALA A 28 9.86 6.06 -12.07
CA ALA A 28 9.66 6.82 -13.30
C ALA A 28 8.99 8.17 -13.02
N SER A 29 7.97 8.19 -12.14
CA SER A 29 7.29 9.41 -11.71
C SER A 29 8.24 10.39 -11.01
N ILE A 30 9.16 9.89 -10.17
CA ILE A 30 10.18 10.71 -9.51
C ILE A 30 11.17 11.29 -10.52
N LYS A 31 11.74 10.45 -11.41
CA LYS A 31 12.67 10.88 -12.45
C LYS A 31 12.08 11.94 -13.38
N LYS A 32 10.77 11.89 -13.60
CA LYS A 32 10.02 12.87 -14.42
C LYS A 32 9.49 14.07 -13.62
N GLY A 33 9.81 14.16 -12.32
CA GLY A 33 9.47 15.31 -11.48
C GLY A 33 8.03 15.36 -10.97
N TYR A 34 7.25 14.28 -11.11
CA TYR A 34 5.89 14.22 -10.56
C TYR A 34 5.91 14.14 -9.03
N LEU A 35 6.76 13.27 -8.50
CA LEU A 35 6.92 12.97 -7.08
C LEU A 35 8.33 13.32 -6.61
N SER A 36 8.48 13.52 -5.30
CA SER A 36 9.77 13.70 -4.64
C SER A 36 9.91 12.69 -3.52
N ASP A 37 10.75 11.69 -3.72
CA ASP A 37 11.06 10.67 -2.72
C ASP A 37 12.49 10.16 -2.90
N ARG A 38 13.38 10.62 -2.04
CA ARG A 38 14.82 10.28 -2.11
C ARG A 38 15.10 8.81 -1.79
N TYR A 39 14.19 8.12 -1.11
CA TYR A 39 14.43 6.76 -0.64
C TYR A 39 14.18 5.72 -1.75
N VAL A 40 13.34 6.03 -2.73
CA VAL A 40 13.02 5.10 -3.84
C VAL A 40 14.26 4.76 -4.65
N GLU A 41 15.10 5.75 -4.99
CA GLU A 41 16.35 5.50 -5.73
C GLU A 41 17.30 4.62 -4.92
N MET A 42 17.48 4.93 -3.64
CA MET A 42 18.31 4.11 -2.74
C MET A 42 17.79 2.67 -2.64
N PHE A 43 16.48 2.50 -2.63
CA PHE A 43 15.84 1.19 -2.55
C PHE A 43 16.08 0.38 -3.83
N VAL A 44 15.89 1.01 -4.99
CA VAL A 44 16.12 0.38 -6.31
C VAL A 44 17.58 -0.02 -6.49
N GLU A 45 18.52 0.85 -6.10
CA GLU A 45 19.95 0.52 -6.14
C GLU A 45 20.28 -0.60 -5.15
N GLY A 46 19.73 -0.58 -3.94
CA GLY A 46 19.86 -1.66 -2.97
C GLY A 46 19.37 -3.00 -3.52
N ILE A 47 18.21 -3.03 -4.19
CA ILE A 47 17.69 -4.23 -4.88
C ILE A 47 18.73 -4.72 -5.89
N LYS A 48 19.24 -3.86 -6.77
CA LYS A 48 20.23 -4.23 -7.80
C LYS A 48 21.52 -4.79 -7.20
N THR A 49 22.04 -4.16 -6.14
CA THR A 49 23.28 -4.57 -5.47
C THR A 49 23.10 -5.88 -4.69
N ASN A 50 22.02 -6.01 -3.91
CA ASN A 50 21.81 -7.16 -3.03
C ASN A 50 21.36 -8.41 -3.78
N LEU A 51 20.72 -8.28 -4.95
CA LEU A 51 20.49 -9.41 -5.87
C LEU A 51 21.79 -10.10 -6.30
N LEU A 52 22.92 -9.38 -6.33
CA LEU A 52 24.23 -9.98 -6.62
C LEU A 52 24.75 -10.81 -5.43
N ARG A 53 24.36 -10.44 -4.20
CA ARG A 53 24.73 -11.14 -2.96
C ARG A 53 23.84 -12.37 -2.70
N ILE A 54 22.56 -12.30 -3.04
CA ILE A 54 21.58 -13.41 -2.91
C ILE A 54 21.86 -14.56 -3.91
N GLN A 55 22.82 -14.40 -4.84
CA GLN A 55 23.17 -15.38 -5.89
C GLN A 55 23.72 -16.72 -5.37
N GLY A 56 24.08 -16.82 -4.10
CA GLY A 56 24.75 -18.00 -3.53
C GLY A 56 23.87 -19.23 -3.31
N ARG A 57 22.53 -19.15 -3.44
CA ARG A 57 21.63 -20.27 -3.09
C ARG A 57 20.46 -20.39 -4.08
N SER A 58 20.52 -21.38 -4.97
CA SER A 58 19.46 -21.90 -5.85
C SER A 58 19.09 -21.14 -7.15
N GLY A 59 18.69 -21.92 -8.17
CA GLY A 59 18.33 -21.51 -9.53
C GLY A 59 17.02 -20.73 -9.69
N SER A 60 16.34 -20.38 -8.59
CA SER A 60 15.14 -19.53 -8.54
C SER A 60 15.39 -18.05 -8.92
N ASN A 61 16.64 -17.65 -9.09
CA ASN A 61 17.06 -16.25 -9.20
C ASN A 61 17.01 -15.65 -10.63
N LEU A 62 16.79 -16.46 -11.68
CA LEU A 62 16.75 -15.98 -13.07
C LEU A 62 15.50 -15.16 -13.39
N SER A 63 14.34 -15.57 -12.87
CA SER A 63 13.07 -14.84 -13.07
C SER A 63 13.11 -13.48 -12.38
N LEU A 64 13.61 -13.42 -11.14
CA LEU A 64 13.77 -12.20 -10.36
C LEU A 64 14.72 -11.21 -11.04
N LYS A 65 15.89 -11.69 -11.50
CA LYS A 65 16.84 -10.88 -12.30
C LYS A 65 16.19 -10.31 -13.57
N ARG A 66 15.41 -11.13 -14.29
CA ARG A 66 14.70 -10.69 -15.50
C ARG A 66 13.64 -9.64 -15.17
N ALA A 67 12.86 -9.85 -14.10
CA ALA A 67 11.84 -8.91 -13.66
C ALA A 67 12.46 -7.54 -13.32
N ILE A 68 13.58 -7.53 -12.59
CA ILE A 68 14.25 -6.31 -12.16
C ILE A 68 14.92 -5.61 -13.35
N ARG A 69 15.63 -6.35 -14.22
CA ARG A 69 16.21 -5.76 -15.43
C ARG A 69 15.14 -5.18 -16.37
N GLY A 70 13.99 -5.85 -16.49
CA GLY A 70 12.87 -5.39 -17.30
C GLY A 70 12.22 -4.12 -16.75
N ASN A 71 12.02 -4.06 -15.43
CA ASN A 71 11.33 -2.94 -14.78
C ASN A 71 12.20 -1.69 -14.58
N PHE A 72 13.51 -1.85 -14.36
CA PHE A 72 14.40 -0.74 -13.96
C PHE A 72 15.45 -0.36 -15.00
N SER A 73 15.28 -0.78 -16.26
CA SER A 73 16.11 -0.26 -17.36
C SER A 73 15.72 1.18 -17.70
N GLU A 74 16.69 2.01 -18.12
CA GLU A 74 16.41 3.40 -18.53
C GLU A 74 15.35 3.47 -19.62
N GLN A 75 15.40 2.54 -20.59
CA GLN A 75 14.39 2.46 -21.64
C GLN A 75 12.98 2.22 -21.07
N SER A 76 12.83 1.28 -20.14
CA SER A 76 11.54 0.95 -19.51
C SER A 76 10.98 2.11 -18.68
N LEU A 77 11.83 2.79 -17.92
CA LEU A 77 11.44 3.94 -17.11
C LEU A 77 11.05 5.14 -17.98
N HIS A 78 11.79 5.40 -19.06
CA HIS A 78 11.48 6.48 -20.00
C HIS A 78 10.19 6.20 -20.78
N SER A 79 9.93 4.95 -21.16
CA SER A 79 8.75 4.55 -21.95
C SER A 79 7.44 4.48 -21.15
N LYS A 80 7.43 4.76 -19.84
CA LYS A 80 6.19 4.84 -19.06
C LYS A 80 5.33 5.99 -19.58
N PHE A 81 4.14 5.67 -20.08
CA PHE A 81 3.18 6.64 -20.61
C PHE A 81 2.81 7.71 -19.57
N PRO A 82 2.52 8.95 -20.00
CA PRO A 82 2.13 10.05 -19.10
C PRO A 82 0.97 9.69 -18.16
N ILE A 83 -0.03 8.95 -18.65
CA ILE A 83 -1.17 8.47 -17.83
C ILE A 83 -0.73 7.61 -16.63
N ILE A 84 0.35 6.84 -16.77
CA ILE A 84 0.88 5.99 -15.69
C ILE A 84 1.57 6.85 -14.62
N ASN A 85 2.31 7.88 -15.03
CA ASN A 85 2.98 8.78 -14.09
C ASN A 85 1.96 9.66 -13.35
N ARG A 86 0.95 10.17 -14.06
CA ARG A 86 -0.19 10.89 -13.47
C ARG A 86 -0.97 10.03 -12.48
N GLY A 87 -1.27 8.78 -12.84
CA GLY A 87 -1.93 7.84 -11.95
C GLY A 87 -1.10 7.51 -10.71
N THR A 88 0.20 7.28 -10.89
CA THR A 88 1.13 6.99 -9.78
C THR A 88 1.29 8.19 -8.84
N TYR A 89 1.38 9.41 -9.40
CA TYR A 89 1.35 10.65 -8.63
C TYR A 89 0.10 10.69 -7.77
N LEU A 90 -1.08 10.58 -8.39
CA LEU A 90 -2.36 10.74 -7.73
C LEU A 90 -2.60 9.70 -6.65
N ARG A 91 -2.33 8.43 -6.95
CA ARG A 91 -2.30 7.32 -6.00
C ARG A 91 -1.47 7.67 -4.76
N THR A 92 -0.25 8.15 -4.98
CA THR A 92 0.69 8.46 -3.90
C THR A 92 0.19 9.64 -3.06
N VAL A 93 -0.17 10.76 -3.68
CA VAL A 93 -0.56 11.97 -2.94
C VAL A 93 -1.90 11.82 -2.22
N ALA A 94 -2.83 11.03 -2.76
CA ALA A 94 -4.12 10.80 -2.11
C ALA A 94 -3.96 10.01 -0.81
N ILE A 95 -3.16 8.94 -0.83
CA ILE A 95 -2.84 8.16 0.37
C ILE A 95 -2.02 9.00 1.34
N ASP A 96 -0.99 9.72 0.87
CA ASP A 96 -0.18 10.60 1.71
C ASP A 96 -1.02 11.71 2.36
N THR A 97 -2.08 12.20 1.72
CA THR A 97 -3.00 13.19 2.31
C THR A 97 -3.76 12.59 3.49
N ILE A 98 -4.24 11.36 3.37
CA ILE A 98 -4.92 10.63 4.46
C ILE A 98 -3.93 10.35 5.60
N VAL A 99 -2.73 9.88 5.28
CA VAL A 99 -1.67 9.62 6.27
C VAL A 99 -1.29 10.91 7.00
N SER A 100 -1.14 12.03 6.30
CA SER A 100 -0.86 13.33 6.92
C SER A 100 -1.95 13.69 7.91
N LYS A 101 -3.22 13.67 7.49
CA LYS A 101 -4.35 13.99 8.37
C LYS A 101 -4.40 13.09 9.61
N PHE A 102 -4.12 11.80 9.44
CA PHE A 102 -4.05 10.85 10.56
C PHE A 102 -2.94 11.22 11.54
N VAL A 103 -1.73 11.46 11.04
CA VAL A 103 -0.58 11.82 11.87
C VAL A 103 -0.80 13.18 12.54
N ASP A 104 -1.24 14.19 11.79
CA ASP A 104 -1.47 15.55 12.27
C ASP A 104 -2.58 15.60 13.34
N ALA A 105 -3.67 14.83 13.17
CA ALA A 105 -4.73 14.70 14.18
C ALA A 105 -4.21 14.14 15.51
N ASN A 106 -3.41 13.08 15.45
CA ASN A 106 -2.84 12.47 16.65
C ASN A 106 -1.77 13.33 17.32
N GLN A 107 -0.97 14.04 16.54
CA GLN A 107 -0.02 15.03 17.05
C GLN A 107 -0.70 16.20 17.76
N ARG A 108 -1.82 16.71 17.21
CA ARG A 108 -2.65 17.75 17.88
C ARG A 108 -3.12 17.31 19.27
N ASN A 109 -3.38 16.01 19.44
CA ASN A 109 -3.79 15.41 20.70
C ASN A 109 -2.61 14.91 21.57
N ASN A 110 -1.36 15.14 21.15
CA ASN A 110 -0.15 14.61 21.79
C ASN A 110 -0.24 13.10 22.07
N SER A 111 -0.83 12.36 21.12
CA SER A 111 -1.14 10.94 21.24
C SER A 111 -0.20 10.10 20.38
N HIS A 112 0.26 8.98 20.94
CA HIS A 112 0.91 7.94 20.16
C HIS A 112 -0.06 7.36 19.13
N CYS A 113 0.39 7.16 17.90
CA CYS A 113 -0.40 6.55 16.84
C CYS A 113 0.40 5.52 16.05
N GLN A 114 -0.33 4.65 15.35
CA GLN A 114 0.24 3.51 14.64
C GLN A 114 -0.21 3.49 13.18
N ILE A 115 0.68 3.12 12.28
CA ILE A 115 0.34 2.82 10.88
C ILE A 115 0.73 1.38 10.60
N ILE A 116 -0.21 0.61 10.03
CA ILE A 116 0.03 -0.76 9.55
C ILE A 116 -0.17 -0.80 8.04
N SER A 117 0.92 -0.83 7.28
CA SER A 117 0.87 -1.02 5.83
C SER A 117 0.90 -2.51 5.51
N ILE A 118 -0.26 -3.06 5.11
CA ILE A 118 -0.37 -4.46 4.71
C ILE A 118 -0.07 -4.60 3.21
N GLY A 119 0.74 -5.59 2.85
CA GLY A 119 1.29 -5.73 1.49
C GLY A 119 2.14 -4.53 1.08
N ALA A 120 3.03 -4.08 1.97
CA ALA A 120 3.79 -2.85 1.80
C ALA A 120 4.76 -2.88 0.60
N GLY A 121 5.17 -4.07 0.15
CA GLY A 121 6.14 -4.24 -0.92
C GLY A 121 7.36 -3.33 -0.75
N SER A 122 7.75 -2.66 -1.83
CA SER A 122 8.86 -1.72 -1.90
C SER A 122 8.49 -0.27 -1.53
N ASP A 123 7.38 -0.06 -0.83
CA ASP A 123 7.00 1.28 -0.39
C ASP A 123 8.06 1.91 0.52
N THR A 124 8.16 3.23 0.45
CA THR A 124 9.19 4.04 1.13
C THR A 124 8.60 5.15 1.99
N ARG A 125 7.26 5.26 2.08
CA ARG A 125 6.59 6.29 2.88
C ARG A 125 6.96 6.22 4.37
N ALA A 126 7.21 5.02 4.91
CA ALA A 126 7.64 4.83 6.30
C ALA A 126 8.86 5.71 6.64
N PHE A 127 9.87 5.75 5.76
CA PHE A 127 11.10 6.51 5.97
C PHE A 127 10.88 8.04 5.99
N LYS A 128 9.82 8.53 5.33
CA LYS A 128 9.43 9.94 5.34
C LYS A 128 8.76 10.29 6.68
N TRP A 129 7.81 9.48 7.11
CA TRP A 129 6.98 9.76 8.29
C TRP A 129 7.74 9.54 9.61
N LEU A 130 8.56 8.50 9.70
CA LEU A 130 9.35 8.20 10.90
C LEU A 130 10.42 9.26 11.21
N LYS A 131 11.03 9.84 10.18
CA LYS A 131 12.08 10.86 10.36
C LYS A 131 11.59 12.09 11.12
N SER A 132 10.29 12.36 11.10
CA SER A 132 9.69 13.59 11.62
C SER A 132 8.72 13.34 12.79
N ASN A 133 8.62 12.09 13.28
CA ASN A 133 7.63 11.75 14.30
C ASN A 133 8.08 10.60 15.23
N ASP A 134 8.51 10.95 16.45
CA ASP A 134 8.85 9.98 17.49
C ASP A 134 7.63 9.30 18.15
N GLN A 135 6.42 9.86 17.98
CA GLN A 135 5.16 9.31 18.51
C GLN A 135 4.43 8.40 17.50
N LEU A 136 5.04 8.10 16.36
CA LEU A 136 4.49 7.21 15.34
C LEU A 136 5.20 5.86 15.37
N THR A 137 4.45 4.77 15.53
CA THR A 137 4.93 3.43 15.18
C THR A 137 4.48 3.09 13.76
N TYR A 138 5.40 2.61 12.94
CA TYR A 138 5.12 2.21 11.56
C TYR A 138 5.45 0.74 11.36
N VAL A 139 4.43 -0.04 11.01
CA VAL A 139 4.54 -1.47 10.71
C VAL A 139 4.31 -1.71 9.23
N GLU A 140 5.19 -2.48 8.61
CA GLU A 140 5.03 -2.98 7.25
C GLU A 140 4.96 -4.50 7.27
N ALA A 141 3.93 -5.05 6.62
CA ALA A 141 3.70 -6.48 6.52
C ALA A 141 3.65 -6.90 5.06
N ASP A 142 4.30 -8.00 4.69
CA ASP A 142 4.24 -8.58 3.35
C ASP A 142 4.61 -10.08 3.38
N PHE A 143 4.56 -10.76 2.24
CA PHE A 143 5.11 -12.11 2.12
C PHE A 143 6.59 -12.15 2.50
N LEU A 144 7.01 -13.28 3.08
CA LEU A 144 8.39 -13.52 3.51
C LEU A 144 9.45 -13.18 2.46
N ASP A 145 9.25 -13.55 1.20
CA ASP A 145 10.21 -13.22 0.13
C ASP A 145 10.33 -11.71 -0.11
N SER A 146 9.20 -10.99 -0.02
CA SER A 146 9.15 -9.53 -0.19
C SER A 146 9.84 -8.84 1.00
N THR A 147 9.55 -9.28 2.23
CA THR A 147 10.16 -8.70 3.43
C THR A 147 11.65 -9.02 3.52
N LYS A 148 12.10 -10.21 3.12
CA LYS A 148 13.54 -10.52 2.99
C LYS A 148 14.25 -9.59 2.01
N LEU A 149 13.65 -9.33 0.85
CA LEU A 149 14.22 -8.39 -0.11
C LEU A 149 14.33 -7.00 0.52
N LYS A 150 13.25 -6.50 1.12
CA LYS A 150 13.21 -5.18 1.78
C LYS A 150 14.19 -5.06 2.94
N ALA A 151 14.24 -6.07 3.81
CA ALA A 151 15.17 -6.14 4.93
C ALA A 151 16.61 -6.07 4.42
N SER A 152 16.96 -6.86 3.39
CA SER A 152 18.30 -6.84 2.79
C SER A 152 18.71 -5.46 2.28
N VAL A 153 17.76 -4.70 1.71
CA VAL A 153 17.98 -3.33 1.21
C VAL A 153 18.19 -2.36 2.37
N ILE A 154 17.37 -2.45 3.42
CA ILE A 154 17.47 -1.58 4.60
C ILE A 154 18.81 -1.80 5.31
N VAL A 155 19.17 -3.05 5.62
CA VAL A 155 20.44 -3.36 6.32
C VAL A 155 21.67 -3.11 5.45
N GLY A 156 21.52 -3.21 4.12
CA GLY A 156 22.58 -2.92 3.16
C GLY A 156 22.83 -1.42 2.92
N ASN A 157 22.01 -0.53 3.46
CA ASN A 157 22.11 0.91 3.26
C ASN A 157 22.09 1.67 4.60
N GLN A 158 23.21 2.29 4.96
CA GLN A 158 23.38 2.99 6.23
C GLN A 158 22.34 4.10 6.47
N GLN A 159 21.91 4.82 5.42
CA GLN A 159 20.92 5.87 5.57
C GLN A 159 19.53 5.29 5.88
N LEU A 160 19.15 4.17 5.26
CA LEU A 160 17.87 3.50 5.55
C LEU A 160 17.88 2.87 6.95
N SER A 161 18.93 2.14 7.30
CA SER A 161 19.06 1.53 8.63
C SER A 161 19.08 2.58 9.75
N SER A 162 19.67 3.76 9.50
CA SER A 162 19.65 4.88 10.44
C SER A 162 18.24 5.47 10.63
N VAL A 163 17.45 5.61 9.56
CA VAL A 163 16.08 6.15 9.66
C VAL A 163 15.19 5.26 10.52
N VAL A 164 15.36 3.94 10.43
CA VAL A 164 14.59 2.98 11.24
C VAL A 164 15.27 2.65 12.57
N SER A 165 16.45 3.22 12.85
CA SER A 165 17.21 3.05 14.09
C SER A 165 17.61 1.59 14.39
N LEU A 166 18.13 0.86 13.40
CA LEU A 166 18.71 -0.47 13.67
C LEU A 166 20.05 -0.37 14.38
N THR A 167 20.30 -1.28 15.33
CA THR A 167 21.63 -1.45 15.94
C THR A 167 22.56 -2.28 15.04
N PRO A 168 23.89 -2.19 15.22
CA PRO A 168 24.83 -3.04 14.49
C PRO A 168 24.55 -4.54 14.65
N GLU A 169 24.13 -4.97 15.85
CA GLU A 169 23.81 -6.37 16.15
C GLU A 169 22.59 -6.84 15.34
N GLN A 170 21.56 -6.00 15.24
CA GLN A 170 20.37 -6.32 14.44
C GLN A 170 20.69 -6.41 12.94
N ILE A 171 21.56 -5.52 12.45
CA ILE A 171 22.05 -5.55 11.07
C ILE A 171 22.83 -6.85 10.81
N GLU A 172 23.75 -7.22 11.69
CA GLU A 172 24.54 -8.45 11.57
C GLU A 172 23.66 -9.70 11.62
N GLN A 173 22.69 -9.73 12.54
CA GLN A 173 21.74 -10.81 12.67
C GLN A 173 20.96 -11.01 11.36
N GLU A 174 20.33 -9.97 10.81
CA GLU A 174 19.54 -10.11 9.58
C GLU A 174 20.43 -10.45 8.36
N LEU A 175 21.65 -9.94 8.29
CA LEU A 175 22.61 -10.34 7.24
C LEU A 175 22.98 -11.83 7.30
N SER A 176 22.93 -12.44 8.48
CA SER A 176 23.28 -13.85 8.70
C SER A 176 22.07 -14.79 8.57
N GLU A 177 20.93 -14.43 9.17
CA GLU A 177 19.73 -15.26 9.25
C GLU A 177 18.82 -15.07 8.05
N SER A 178 18.80 -13.85 7.49
CA SER A 178 17.86 -13.43 6.45
C SER A 178 16.42 -13.82 6.84
N SER A 179 16.00 -13.39 8.03
CA SER A 179 14.68 -13.69 8.57
C SER A 179 13.60 -12.96 7.77
N GLY A 180 13.92 -11.78 7.22
CA GLY A 180 12.95 -10.87 6.63
C GLY A 180 12.13 -10.11 7.67
N GLU A 181 12.55 -10.12 8.94
CA GLU A 181 11.94 -9.41 10.04
C GLU A 181 12.91 -8.35 10.59
N LEU A 182 12.43 -7.13 10.80
CA LEU A 182 13.23 -6.04 11.36
C LEU A 182 12.43 -5.32 12.43
N HIS A 183 13.05 -5.07 13.60
CA HIS A 183 12.46 -4.25 14.65
C HIS A 183 13.41 -3.11 15.03
N GLY A 184 13.16 -1.94 14.45
CA GLY A 184 13.78 -0.69 14.86
C GLY A 184 13.11 -0.08 16.09
N LYS A 185 13.44 1.18 16.38
CA LYS A 185 12.83 1.92 17.51
C LYS A 185 11.31 2.07 17.35
N ASN A 186 10.89 2.56 16.18
CA ASN A 186 9.50 2.89 15.84
C ASN A 186 9.07 2.26 14.50
N TYR A 187 9.89 1.38 13.93
CA TYR A 187 9.65 0.75 12.64
C TYR A 187 9.71 -0.76 12.79
N HIS A 188 8.74 -1.46 12.20
CA HIS A 188 8.71 -2.92 12.21
C HIS A 188 8.39 -3.44 10.80
N LEU A 189 9.21 -4.37 10.31
CA LEU A 189 8.96 -5.11 9.08
C LEU A 189 8.70 -6.55 9.46
N VAL A 190 7.54 -7.10 9.08
CA VAL A 190 7.09 -8.41 9.55
C VAL A 190 6.65 -9.29 8.37
N PRO A 191 7.17 -10.52 8.23
CA PRO A 191 6.65 -11.47 7.27
C PRO A 191 5.26 -11.96 7.71
N LEU A 192 4.23 -11.70 6.90
CA LEU A 192 2.85 -12.04 7.21
C LEU A 192 2.08 -12.38 5.92
N ASP A 193 1.59 -13.61 5.82
CA ASP A 193 0.63 -13.98 4.78
C ASP A 193 -0.78 -13.59 5.24
N LEU A 194 -1.35 -12.55 4.65
CA LEU A 194 -2.67 -12.03 5.01
C LEU A 194 -3.81 -13.04 4.83
N ARG A 195 -3.57 -14.16 4.14
CA ARG A 195 -4.57 -15.24 4.01
C ARG A 195 -4.63 -16.12 5.26
N GLN A 196 -3.61 -16.07 6.11
CA GLN A 196 -3.54 -16.78 7.38
C GLN A 196 -4.13 -15.89 8.48
N ILE A 197 -5.44 -15.96 8.64
CA ILE A 197 -6.20 -15.08 9.54
C ILE A 197 -5.74 -15.20 11.01
N ASP A 198 -5.39 -16.42 11.44
CA ASP A 198 -4.86 -16.66 12.79
C ASP A 198 -3.49 -15.99 13.00
N ASP A 199 -2.64 -15.94 11.96
CA ASP A 199 -1.35 -15.26 12.05
C ASP A 199 -1.52 -13.75 12.20
N ILE A 200 -2.50 -13.15 11.50
CA ILE A 200 -2.86 -11.73 11.69
C ILE A 200 -3.29 -11.50 13.13
N LYS A 201 -4.20 -12.34 13.64
CA LYS A 201 -4.71 -12.23 15.01
C LYS A 201 -3.58 -12.34 16.03
N ASN A 202 -2.71 -13.33 15.88
CA ASN A 202 -1.57 -13.56 16.77
C ASN A 202 -0.59 -12.38 16.73
N PHE A 203 -0.33 -11.83 15.53
CA PHE A 203 0.51 -10.64 15.37
C PHE A 203 -0.10 -9.44 16.13
N LEU A 204 -1.39 -9.16 15.93
CA LEU A 204 -2.06 -8.02 16.58
C LEU A 204 -2.22 -8.18 18.10
N SER A 205 -2.38 -9.40 18.60
CA SER A 205 -2.61 -9.65 20.03
C SER A 205 -1.34 -9.84 20.86
N SER A 206 -0.28 -10.36 20.24
CA SER A 206 0.91 -10.85 20.94
C SER A 206 2.18 -10.08 20.61
N SER A 207 2.16 -9.26 19.56
CA SER A 207 3.31 -8.42 19.22
C SER A 207 3.46 -7.30 20.25
N SER A 208 4.70 -7.09 20.71
CA SER A 208 5.04 -5.95 21.57
C SER A 208 5.06 -4.61 20.83
N CYS A 209 5.00 -4.61 19.49
CA CYS A 209 5.05 -3.39 18.70
C CYS A 209 3.69 -2.79 18.32
N ILE A 210 2.59 -3.48 18.63
CA ILE A 210 1.22 -2.99 18.39
C ILE A 210 0.57 -2.71 19.74
N ASP A 211 -0.13 -1.58 19.83
CA ASP A 211 -0.96 -1.22 20.97
C ASP A 211 -2.42 -1.25 20.51
N PRO A 212 -3.20 -2.28 20.90
CA PRO A 212 -4.62 -2.40 20.56
C PRO A 212 -5.50 -1.18 20.91
N GLN A 213 -5.02 -0.35 21.84
CA GLN A 213 -5.72 0.87 22.29
C GLN A 213 -5.32 2.11 21.48
N ALA A 214 -4.15 2.11 20.84
CA ALA A 214 -3.66 3.26 20.10
C ALA A 214 -4.45 3.48 18.79
N PRO A 215 -4.67 4.74 18.36
CA PRO A 215 -5.23 5.02 17.05
C PRO A 215 -4.36 4.36 15.98
N THR A 216 -4.98 3.61 15.07
CA THR A 216 -4.26 2.84 14.06
C THR A 216 -4.82 3.10 12.66
N LEU A 217 -3.96 3.48 11.72
CA LEU A 217 -4.30 3.56 10.30
C LEU A 217 -3.75 2.33 9.56
N ILE A 218 -4.63 1.55 8.96
CA ILE A 218 -4.28 0.40 8.12
C ILE A 218 -4.30 0.85 6.66
N ILE A 219 -3.21 0.59 5.93
CA ILE A 219 -3.07 0.92 4.51
C ILE A 219 -3.06 -0.37 3.70
N SER A 220 -4.02 -0.50 2.78
CA SER A 220 -4.00 -1.51 1.71
C SER A 220 -3.96 -0.81 0.36
N GLU A 221 -2.78 -0.77 -0.24
CA GLU A 221 -2.53 -0.07 -1.50
C GLU A 221 -2.25 -1.09 -2.62
N CYS A 222 -3.30 -1.43 -3.38
CA CYS A 222 -3.32 -2.53 -4.35
C CYS A 222 -2.96 -3.88 -3.72
N VAL A 223 -3.59 -4.26 -2.61
CA VAL A 223 -3.26 -5.51 -1.88
C VAL A 223 -4.45 -6.44 -1.77
N LEU A 224 -5.52 -6.01 -1.10
CA LEU A 224 -6.73 -6.82 -0.96
C LEU A 224 -7.33 -7.21 -2.32
N CYS A 225 -7.04 -6.46 -3.38
CA CYS A 225 -7.50 -6.79 -4.72
C CYS A 225 -7.00 -8.15 -5.24
N TYR A 226 -5.86 -8.66 -4.73
CA TYR A 226 -5.30 -9.97 -5.11
C TYR A 226 -5.90 -11.16 -4.32
N ILE A 227 -6.67 -10.88 -3.27
CA ILE A 227 -7.18 -11.88 -2.33
C ILE A 227 -8.64 -12.19 -2.66
N ASP A 228 -9.09 -13.41 -2.35
CA ASP A 228 -10.48 -13.80 -2.49
C ASP A 228 -11.40 -12.90 -1.65
N SER A 229 -12.53 -12.49 -2.22
CA SER A 229 -13.42 -11.49 -1.64
C SER A 229 -13.90 -11.87 -0.23
N GLN A 230 -14.15 -13.15 0.04
CA GLN A 230 -14.55 -13.59 1.38
C GLN A 230 -13.40 -13.42 2.38
N VAL A 231 -12.20 -13.84 1.99
CA VAL A 231 -11.00 -13.70 2.84
C VAL A 231 -10.69 -12.23 3.13
N THR A 232 -10.97 -11.31 2.20
CA THR A 232 -10.80 -9.88 2.49
C THR A 232 -11.70 -9.36 3.60
N TYR A 233 -12.93 -9.88 3.73
CA TYR A 233 -13.78 -9.56 4.87
C TYR A 233 -13.19 -10.11 6.18
N ASP A 234 -12.70 -11.34 6.16
CA ASP A 234 -12.14 -11.98 7.35
C ASP A 234 -10.90 -11.22 7.86
N ILE A 235 -10.02 -10.78 6.93
CA ILE A 235 -8.88 -9.90 7.25
C ILE A 235 -9.37 -8.64 7.97
N MET A 236 -10.28 -7.88 7.35
CA MET A 236 -10.74 -6.61 7.91
C MET A 236 -11.49 -6.80 9.24
N ARG A 237 -12.27 -7.87 9.39
CA ARG A 237 -12.97 -8.20 10.64
C ARG A 237 -12.00 -8.58 11.75
N VAL A 238 -10.89 -9.26 11.45
CA VAL A 238 -9.86 -9.53 12.46
C VAL A 238 -9.19 -8.25 12.93
N PHE A 239 -8.80 -7.34 12.01
CA PHE A 239 -8.30 -6.02 12.40
C PHE A 239 -9.29 -5.28 13.30
N LYS A 240 -10.58 -5.24 12.92
CA LYS A 240 -11.63 -4.63 13.73
C LYS A 240 -11.82 -5.28 15.10
N SER A 241 -11.64 -6.59 15.19
CA SER A 241 -11.77 -7.32 16.47
C SER A 241 -10.60 -7.09 17.42
N CYS A 242 -9.42 -6.76 16.88
CA CYS A 242 -8.18 -6.58 17.64
C CYS A 242 -7.84 -5.12 17.94
N LEU A 243 -8.30 -4.17 17.14
CA LEU A 243 -7.96 -2.74 17.29
C LEU A 243 -9.20 -1.94 17.66
N GLN A 244 -9.14 -1.19 18.76
CA GLN A 244 -10.31 -0.44 19.24
C GLN A 244 -10.61 0.81 18.43
N ARG A 245 -9.57 1.48 17.92
CA ARG A 245 -9.63 2.77 17.23
C ARG A 245 -8.84 2.68 15.94
N ALA A 246 -9.50 2.34 14.84
CA ALA A 246 -8.76 2.14 13.60
C ALA A 246 -9.52 2.49 12.33
N ALA A 247 -8.76 2.96 11.36
CA ALA A 247 -9.21 3.26 10.01
C ALA A 247 -8.51 2.34 9.03
N VAL A 248 -9.21 1.95 7.98
CA VAL A 248 -8.62 1.26 6.85
C VAL A 248 -8.76 2.14 5.61
N VAL A 249 -7.63 2.45 4.97
CA VAL A 249 -7.60 3.09 3.65
C VAL A 249 -7.28 2.04 2.59
N LEU A 250 -8.14 1.98 1.58
CA LEU A 250 -8.02 1.10 0.42
C LEU A 250 -7.75 1.95 -0.83
N TYR A 251 -6.71 1.61 -1.56
CA TYR A 251 -6.54 2.03 -2.95
C TYR A 251 -6.53 0.77 -3.80
N GLU A 252 -7.51 0.58 -4.68
CA GLU A 252 -7.59 -0.62 -5.52
C GLU A 252 -8.32 -0.36 -6.84
N PRO A 253 -8.09 -1.19 -7.86
CA PRO A 253 -8.84 -1.08 -9.10
C PRO A 253 -10.30 -1.51 -8.91
N ILE A 254 -11.21 -0.92 -9.69
CA ILE A 254 -12.63 -1.27 -9.77
C ILE A 254 -13.01 -1.58 -11.23
N GLY A 255 -13.96 -2.50 -11.42
CA GLY A 255 -14.24 -3.06 -12.73
C GLY A 255 -15.23 -2.28 -13.59
N LEU A 256 -16.16 -1.55 -12.97
CA LEU A 256 -17.30 -0.82 -13.56
C LEU A 256 -18.22 -1.64 -14.50
N ASN A 257 -17.91 -2.92 -14.72
CA ASN A 257 -18.60 -3.85 -15.63
C ASN A 257 -18.65 -3.39 -17.10
N ASP A 258 -17.80 -2.46 -17.51
CA ASP A 258 -17.74 -1.92 -18.86
C ASP A 258 -16.73 -2.67 -19.76
N SER A 259 -16.52 -2.17 -20.98
CA SER A 259 -15.54 -2.76 -21.91
C SER A 259 -14.09 -2.61 -21.44
N PHE A 260 -13.76 -1.50 -20.77
CA PHE A 260 -12.41 -1.25 -20.28
C PHE A 260 -12.05 -2.21 -19.14
N GLY A 261 -12.93 -2.36 -18.15
CA GLY A 261 -12.74 -3.29 -17.05
C GLY A 261 -12.58 -4.74 -17.53
N LYS A 262 -13.36 -5.17 -18.55
CA LYS A 262 -13.21 -6.50 -19.16
C LYS A 262 -11.84 -6.68 -19.83
N VAL A 263 -11.35 -5.66 -20.53
CA VAL A 263 -10.01 -5.67 -21.14
C VAL A 263 -8.92 -5.70 -20.06
N MET A 264 -9.06 -4.91 -18.99
CA MET A 264 -8.13 -4.91 -17.86
C MET A 264 -8.01 -6.30 -17.22
N VAL A 265 -9.14 -6.94 -16.90
CA VAL A 265 -9.17 -8.30 -16.33
C VAL A 265 -8.53 -9.31 -17.28
N SER A 266 -8.81 -9.22 -18.59
CA SER A 266 -8.22 -10.10 -19.60
C SER A 266 -6.70 -9.95 -19.67
N ASN A 267 -6.19 -8.71 -19.70
CA ASN A 267 -4.76 -8.41 -19.76
C ASN A 267 -4.02 -8.89 -18.51
N LEU A 268 -4.61 -8.74 -17.32
CA LEU A 268 -4.04 -9.26 -16.08
C LEU A 268 -4.01 -10.79 -16.06
N LYS A 269 -5.09 -11.43 -16.52
CA LYS A 269 -5.17 -12.90 -16.61
C LYS A 269 -4.11 -13.48 -17.54
N GLN A 270 -3.81 -12.82 -18.67
CA GLN A 270 -2.73 -13.20 -19.59
C GLN A 270 -1.34 -13.14 -18.91
N ARG A 271 -1.18 -12.27 -17.91
CA ARG A 271 0.04 -12.17 -17.08
C ARG A 271 0.02 -13.12 -15.86
N GLY A 272 -1.00 -13.97 -15.73
CA GLY A 272 -1.18 -14.87 -14.60
C GLY A 272 -1.54 -14.16 -13.30
N ILE A 273 -2.14 -12.97 -13.39
CA ILE A 273 -2.63 -12.17 -12.27
C ILE A 273 -4.16 -12.26 -12.24
N SER A 274 -4.73 -12.53 -11.06
CA SER A 274 -6.17 -12.55 -10.83
C SER A 274 -6.52 -11.52 -9.77
N LEU A 275 -7.60 -10.77 -10.00
CA LEU A 275 -8.13 -9.78 -9.06
C LEU A 275 -9.60 -10.11 -8.74
N PRO A 276 -9.88 -10.99 -7.75
CA PRO A 276 -11.26 -11.45 -7.47
C PRO A 276 -12.22 -10.30 -7.12
N THR A 277 -11.73 -9.31 -6.40
CA THR A 277 -12.49 -8.13 -5.97
C THR A 277 -13.04 -7.29 -7.13
N LEU A 278 -12.42 -7.30 -8.32
CA LEU A 278 -12.95 -6.58 -9.49
C LEU A 278 -14.34 -7.06 -9.92
N GLN A 279 -14.66 -8.32 -9.62
CA GLN A 279 -15.97 -8.91 -9.92
C GLN A 279 -16.94 -8.76 -8.74
N SER A 280 -16.45 -8.87 -7.51
CA SER A 280 -17.30 -8.77 -6.31
C SER A 280 -17.66 -7.34 -5.94
N PHE A 281 -16.75 -6.40 -6.16
CA PHE A 281 -16.89 -4.99 -5.79
C PHE A 281 -16.56 -4.08 -7.00
N PRO A 282 -17.33 -4.18 -8.10
CA PRO A 282 -16.99 -3.53 -9.36
C PRO A 282 -17.19 -2.00 -9.36
N THR A 283 -17.92 -1.42 -8.40
CA THR A 283 -18.28 0.00 -8.39
C THR A 283 -17.95 0.68 -7.06
N ILE A 284 -17.91 2.01 -7.04
CA ILE A 284 -17.73 2.79 -5.81
C ILE A 284 -18.80 2.49 -4.76
N GLU A 285 -20.05 2.24 -5.17
CA GLU A 285 -21.16 1.88 -4.26
C GLU A 285 -20.92 0.49 -3.65
N SER A 286 -20.43 -0.47 -4.43
CA SER A 286 -20.10 -1.80 -3.91
C SER A 286 -18.89 -1.78 -2.97
N GLN A 287 -17.94 -0.87 -3.18
CA GLN A 287 -16.82 -0.63 -2.26
C GLN A 287 -17.29 0.06 -0.97
N GLN A 288 -18.20 1.03 -1.08
CA GLN A 288 -18.82 1.65 0.08
C GLN A 288 -19.59 0.62 0.91
N ALA A 289 -20.43 -0.19 0.28
CA ALA A 289 -21.19 -1.26 0.94
C ALA A 289 -20.27 -2.27 1.63
N ARG A 290 -19.17 -2.67 0.98
CA ARG A 290 -18.15 -3.57 1.54
C ARG A 290 -17.53 -3.01 2.82
N LEU A 291 -17.10 -1.73 2.81
CA LEU A 291 -16.54 -1.11 3.99
C LEU A 291 -17.58 -0.88 5.08
N MET A 292 -18.81 -0.50 4.72
CA MET A 292 -19.90 -0.33 5.67
C MET A 292 -20.22 -1.63 6.42
N ASP A 293 -20.24 -2.78 5.73
CA ASP A 293 -20.44 -4.09 6.36
C ASP A 293 -19.36 -4.40 7.41
N VAL A 294 -18.12 -4.03 7.13
CA VAL A 294 -16.99 -4.22 8.05
C VAL A 294 -17.07 -3.28 9.24
N VAL A 295 -17.21 -1.97 9.00
CA VAL A 295 -17.03 -0.96 10.07
C VAL A 295 -18.26 -0.76 10.94
N SER A 296 -19.42 -1.24 10.51
CA SER A 296 -20.65 -1.18 11.31
C SER A 296 -20.48 -1.90 12.65
N THR A 297 -21.09 -1.33 13.70
CA THR A 297 -21.15 -1.88 15.05
C THR A 297 -22.61 -2.20 15.41
N ASP A 298 -22.82 -3.13 16.34
CA ASP A 298 -24.19 -3.46 16.82
C ASP A 298 -24.89 -2.26 17.46
N ASP A 299 -24.13 -1.30 17.99
CA ASP A 299 -24.59 -0.04 18.58
C ASP A 299 -24.99 1.03 17.55
N ASP A 300 -24.61 0.88 16.26
CA ASP A 300 -24.93 1.84 15.19
C ASP A 300 -26.43 1.82 14.79
N LYS A 301 -27.27 0.99 15.42
CA LYS A 301 -28.74 1.04 15.24
C LYS A 301 -29.38 2.34 15.74
N LYS A 302 -28.61 3.27 16.33
CA LYS A 302 -29.08 4.56 16.87
C LYS A 302 -28.33 5.80 16.38
N VAL A 303 -27.24 5.66 15.62
CA VAL A 303 -26.42 6.79 15.14
C VAL A 303 -26.26 6.69 13.63
N THR A 304 -26.38 7.82 12.93
CA THR A 304 -26.18 7.91 11.48
C THR A 304 -24.76 7.46 11.11
N THR A 305 -24.67 6.37 10.36
CA THR A 305 -23.40 5.77 9.88
C THR A 305 -22.74 6.56 8.73
N GLU A 306 -23.36 7.66 8.30
CA GLU A 306 -23.00 8.52 7.16
C GLU A 306 -21.61 9.21 7.25
N HIS A 307 -20.87 9.04 8.36
CA HIS A 307 -19.54 9.63 8.55
C HIS A 307 -18.44 8.59 8.75
N ARG A 308 -18.74 7.29 8.60
CA ARG A 308 -17.77 6.22 8.85
C ARG A 308 -17.03 5.76 7.60
N VAL A 309 -17.63 5.90 6.41
CA VAL A 309 -17.08 5.37 5.16
C VAL A 309 -17.16 6.42 4.07
N PHE A 310 -16.03 6.67 3.41
CA PHE A 310 -15.99 7.56 2.26
C PHE A 310 -15.33 6.85 1.08
N VAL A 311 -15.87 7.04 -0.13
CA VAL A 311 -15.37 6.40 -1.35
C VAL A 311 -15.37 7.39 -2.50
N SER A 312 -14.33 7.35 -3.34
CA SER A 312 -14.26 8.10 -4.59
C SER A 312 -13.47 7.35 -5.64
N ASP A 313 -13.87 7.48 -6.89
CA ASP A 313 -12.98 7.12 -7.99
C ASP A 313 -11.81 8.10 -8.10
N MET A 314 -10.70 7.68 -8.70
CA MET A 314 -9.51 8.54 -8.73
C MET A 314 -9.68 9.73 -9.68
N ASN A 315 -10.63 9.72 -10.62
CA ASN A 315 -10.91 10.92 -11.41
C ASN A 315 -11.52 12.00 -10.51
N PHE A 316 -12.49 11.64 -9.67
CA PHE A 316 -13.08 12.57 -8.70
C PHE A 316 -12.04 13.12 -7.73
N VAL A 317 -11.14 12.26 -7.22
CA VAL A 317 -10.03 12.70 -6.36
C VAL A 317 -9.12 13.68 -7.09
N TYR A 318 -8.78 13.44 -8.36
CA TYR A 318 -7.98 14.37 -9.16
C TYR A 318 -8.65 15.75 -9.26
N ASP A 319 -9.92 15.79 -9.66
CA ASP A 319 -10.66 17.02 -9.92
C ASP A 319 -10.92 17.85 -8.65
N ASN A 320 -10.96 17.20 -7.49
CA ASN A 320 -11.37 17.83 -6.24
C ASN A 320 -10.28 18.03 -5.19
N TRP A 321 -9.22 17.20 -5.20
CA TRP A 321 -8.15 17.27 -4.19
C TRP A 321 -6.87 17.89 -4.74
N VAL A 322 -6.61 17.79 -6.04
CA VAL A 322 -5.42 18.37 -6.65
C VAL A 322 -5.67 19.85 -6.92
N SER A 323 -4.85 20.72 -6.32
CA SER A 323 -4.95 22.16 -6.56
C SER A 323 -4.68 22.53 -8.02
N THR A 324 -5.24 23.65 -8.48
CA THR A 324 -4.97 24.18 -9.83
C THR A 324 -3.48 24.41 -10.09
N THR A 325 -2.74 24.84 -9.06
CA THR A 325 -1.28 25.03 -9.14
C THR A 325 -0.55 23.71 -9.39
N GLU A 326 -0.91 22.64 -8.67
CA GLU A 326 -0.31 21.32 -8.87
C GLU A 326 -0.72 20.69 -10.19
N SER A 327 -1.99 20.81 -10.59
CA SER A 327 -2.46 20.35 -11.90
C SER A 327 -1.70 21.04 -13.05
N ALA A 328 -1.48 22.36 -12.94
CA ALA A 328 -0.68 23.11 -13.91
C ALA A 328 0.79 22.68 -13.89
N ARG A 329 1.37 22.39 -12.72
CA ARG A 329 2.74 21.88 -12.60
C ARG A 329 2.89 20.53 -13.30
N ILE A 330 2.00 19.58 -13.03
CA ILE A 330 1.99 18.24 -13.62
C ILE A 330 1.84 18.33 -15.14
N SER A 331 0.97 19.20 -15.63
CA SER A 331 0.72 19.37 -17.06
C SER A 331 1.91 19.93 -17.85
N ARG A 332 2.89 20.54 -17.15
CA ARG A 332 4.16 21.00 -17.76
C ARG A 332 5.24 19.92 -17.81
N LEU A 333 5.08 18.80 -17.10
CA LEU A 333 6.08 17.73 -17.06
C LEU A 333 6.04 16.89 -18.32
N GLU A 334 4.84 16.49 -18.74
CA GLU A 334 4.61 15.70 -19.95
C GLU A 334 3.28 16.08 -20.59
N LEU A 335 3.28 16.07 -21.92
CA LEU A 335 2.07 16.25 -22.72
C LEU A 335 1.14 15.03 -22.52
N LEU A 336 -0.15 15.29 -22.31
CA LEU A 336 -1.19 14.29 -22.27
C LEU A 336 -2.16 14.57 -23.42
N ASP A 337 -1.96 13.88 -24.53
CA ASP A 337 -2.75 14.11 -25.76
C ASP A 337 -4.16 13.52 -25.67
N GLU A 338 -4.33 12.43 -24.91
CA GLU A 338 -5.61 11.71 -24.78
C GLU A 338 -6.17 11.85 -23.35
N LEU A 339 -6.89 12.93 -23.11
CA LEU A 339 -7.51 13.19 -21.80
C LEU A 339 -8.60 12.15 -21.48
N GLU A 340 -9.30 11.67 -22.49
CA GLU A 340 -10.34 10.65 -22.39
C GLU A 340 -9.77 9.33 -21.85
N GLU A 341 -8.57 8.92 -22.27
CA GLU A 341 -7.89 7.73 -21.73
C GLU A 341 -7.54 7.90 -20.26
N TRP A 342 -7.11 9.10 -19.86
CA TRP A 342 -6.87 9.42 -18.45
C TRP A 342 -8.14 9.31 -17.62
N ILE A 343 -9.24 9.93 -18.06
CA ILE A 343 -10.53 9.88 -17.36
C ILE A 343 -11.01 8.43 -17.27
N LEU A 344 -10.87 7.66 -18.35
CA LEU A 344 -11.25 6.26 -18.37
C LEU A 344 -10.43 5.43 -17.38
N LEU A 345 -9.10 5.54 -17.41
CA LEU A 345 -8.21 4.81 -16.51
C LEU A 345 -8.44 5.19 -15.04
N SER A 346 -8.53 6.49 -14.74
CA SER A 346 -8.63 6.98 -13.36
C SER A 346 -9.96 6.63 -12.71
N LYS A 347 -11.06 6.54 -13.46
CA LYS A 347 -12.35 6.02 -12.97
C LYS A 347 -12.32 4.54 -12.59
N HIS A 348 -11.36 3.76 -13.10
CA HIS A 348 -11.20 2.33 -12.80
C HIS A 348 -10.29 2.05 -11.60
N TYR A 349 -10.01 3.06 -10.79
CA TYR A 349 -9.40 2.93 -9.47
C TYR A 349 -10.22 3.72 -8.47
N CYS A 350 -10.29 3.24 -7.24
CA CYS A 350 -10.94 3.96 -6.16
C CYS A 350 -10.02 4.15 -4.96
N LEU A 351 -10.27 5.24 -4.23
CA LEU A 351 -9.83 5.45 -2.87
C LEU A 351 -11.04 5.29 -1.96
N ALA A 352 -10.92 4.42 -0.98
CA ALA A 352 -11.96 4.19 0.01
C ALA A 352 -11.35 4.27 1.41
N ILE A 353 -12.05 4.85 2.37
CA ILE A 353 -11.66 4.86 3.77
C ILE A 353 -12.83 4.48 4.65
N GLY A 354 -12.61 3.56 5.58
CA GLY A 354 -13.59 3.14 6.57
C GLY A 354 -13.03 3.31 7.97
N THR A 355 -13.82 3.82 8.90
CA THR A 355 -13.40 4.09 10.28
C THR A 355 -14.27 3.34 11.28
N TRP A 356 -13.64 2.68 12.26
CA TRP A 356 -14.33 2.18 13.45
C TRP A 356 -13.67 2.77 14.70
N TRP A 357 -14.38 3.73 15.29
CA TRP A 357 -14.06 4.33 16.57
C TRP A 357 -15.27 4.18 17.50
N PRO A 358 -15.02 4.06 18.82
CA PRO A 358 -16.06 4.23 19.82
C PRO A 358 -16.72 5.61 19.68
N THR A 359 -18.06 5.65 19.76
CA THR A 359 -18.87 6.86 19.53
C THR A 359 -18.68 7.96 20.58
N ASN A 360 -18.01 7.66 21.68
CA ASN A 360 -17.77 8.57 22.80
C ASN A 360 -16.41 9.28 22.73
N ILE A 361 -15.69 9.16 21.63
CA ILE A 361 -14.37 9.77 21.45
C ILE A 361 -14.46 10.77 20.28
N ASP A 362 -14.35 12.06 20.60
CA ASP A 362 -14.17 13.10 19.59
C ASP A 362 -12.81 12.89 18.92
N GLU A 363 -12.83 12.60 17.62
CA GLU A 363 -11.62 12.28 16.87
C GLU A 363 -11.38 13.26 15.73
N PRO A 364 -10.40 14.17 15.88
CA PRO A 364 -10.08 15.16 14.87
C PRO A 364 -9.74 14.56 13.51
N PHE A 365 -9.30 13.30 13.46
CA PHE A 365 -9.06 12.60 12.21
C PHE A 365 -10.34 12.36 11.40
N GLN A 366 -11.45 11.97 12.04
CA GLN A 366 -12.72 11.75 11.34
C GLN A 366 -13.25 13.05 10.74
N GLU A 367 -13.16 14.15 11.49
CA GLU A 367 -13.51 15.49 11.00
C GLU A 367 -12.63 15.92 9.82
N ASP A 368 -11.30 15.76 9.95
CA ASP A 368 -10.34 16.10 8.91
C ASP A 368 -10.59 15.33 7.61
N ILE A 369 -10.99 14.07 7.71
CA ILE A 369 -11.32 13.20 6.58
C ILE A 369 -12.68 13.55 5.97
N ALA A 370 -13.70 13.77 6.80
CA ALA A 370 -15.03 14.19 6.35
C ALA A 370 -15.00 15.57 5.65
N ALA A 371 -14.05 16.43 6.02
CA ALA A 371 -13.83 17.73 5.39
C ALA A 371 -13.21 17.64 3.98
N LEU A 372 -12.66 16.49 3.58
CA LEU A 372 -12.26 16.26 2.19
C LEU A 372 -13.51 16.10 1.32
N LYS A 373 -13.40 16.48 0.05
CA LYS A 373 -14.50 16.26 -0.90
C LYS A 373 -14.53 14.79 -1.31
N TRP A 374 -15.60 14.09 -1.00
CA TRP A 374 -15.81 12.71 -1.42
C TRP A 374 -17.00 12.60 -2.38
N GLN A 375 -16.94 11.62 -3.28
CA GLN A 375 -18.01 11.29 -4.21
C GLN A 375 -19.17 10.60 -3.50
N LEU A 376 -18.86 9.70 -2.57
CA LEU A 376 -19.81 9.05 -1.67
C LEU A 376 -19.36 9.21 -0.22
N CYS A 377 -20.31 9.59 0.63
CA CYS A 377 -20.22 9.65 2.09
C CYS A 377 -21.21 8.65 2.69
#